data_AF-A0A2V1HXQ0-F1
#
_entry.id   AF-A0A2V1HXQ0-F1
#
_cell.length_a   1.000
_cell.length_b   1.000
_cell.length_c   1.000
_cell.angle_alpha   90.00
_cell.angle_beta   90.00
_cell.angle_gamma   90.00
#
_symmetry.space_group_name_H-M   'P 1'
#
loop_
_entity.id
_entity.type
_entity.pdbx_description
1 polymer ?
#
loop_
_entity_poly.entity_id
_entity_poly.type
_entity_poly.pdbx_seq_one_letter_code
_entity_poly.pdbx_strand_id
1 'polypeptide(L)'
;MATDEANFSQAMRGYNREEVDKAIVDLRRDLIKANTERAEASKEIKRLSARIAELDAELDEVGSPTYSGLGHKLENTLRVAEEQSTRLIAQADIDAERLRASVQGEIDRLKANTADLAERTISEARSRAVSTLESARAEADDMTARAEENAEHMVQDASREAAAIRGAVATEAAEVRGTAKREAAAVRATAEREATELRAVADRETAVARDEAARLARETESARAALERELEENRTGLIRDVTETRAALEREVETTRADLAHEVDTARSDLERDVTTTRADLAREAEAARAAIEREVADLRATVAAEVEAARAALEREIADERAAITAEVEAARAAVDREVTHERATAAAEVEATRAELAAEAAAARAARLAETQQTLAAVAAEAADARAALAAEIDRVRTEFEREAADARAALADEIADGRAVHAREIEQSRLDLEVELGARRDEAEQEYLARHQEAVSQTQKYLDEANAQLSEAVRRAADKRLEADTLEIAAERDSRLKREEADEAAATRIHEAEDRAREIVKDADERARALIEDAEERLAQIKLERDGVAAYFENLKGVLQQADKVAAAARPSDD
;
A
#
# COMPACT_ATOMS: atom_id res chain seq x y z
N MET A 1 -119.21 29.90 -108.25
CA MET A 1 -117.76 29.75 -108.52
C MET A 1 -117.60 29.44 -109.99
N ALA A 2 -116.94 30.35 -110.72
CA ALA A 2 -116.49 30.13 -112.07
C ALA A 2 -115.45 29.00 -112.07
N THR A 3 -115.56 28.10 -113.05
CA THR A 3 -114.68 26.97 -113.33
C THR A 3 -113.35 27.45 -113.89
N ASP A 4 -112.28 27.39 -113.10
CA ASP A 4 -110.91 27.40 -113.64
C ASP A 4 -110.56 25.98 -114.09
N GLU A 5 -110.64 25.72 -115.39
CA GLU A 5 -110.18 24.48 -116.02
C GLU A 5 -108.64 24.43 -115.98
N ALA A 6 -108.07 23.68 -115.04
CA ALA A 6 -106.64 23.41 -115.00
C ALA A 6 -106.26 22.48 -116.19
N ASN A 7 -105.77 23.08 -117.28
CA ASN A 7 -105.26 22.35 -118.44
C ASN A 7 -103.89 21.72 -118.13
N PHE A 8 -103.86 20.40 -117.93
CA PHE A 8 -102.62 19.62 -117.70
C PHE A 8 -101.83 19.42 -119.00
N SER A 9 -100.49 19.59 -118.96
CA SER A 9 -99.63 19.34 -120.12
C SER A 9 -99.47 17.83 -120.40
N GLN A 10 -99.44 17.41 -121.68
CA GLN A 10 -99.24 16.00 -122.08
C GLN A 10 -97.75 15.68 -122.27
N ALA A 11 -97.23 14.74 -121.48
CA ALA A 11 -95.93 14.10 -121.66
C ALA A 11 -96.06 12.81 -122.51
N MET A 12 -94.95 12.27 -123.04
CA MET A 12 -94.90 11.20 -124.07
C MET A 12 -95.73 9.93 -123.80
N ARG A 13 -96.32 9.77 -122.60
CA ARG A 13 -97.24 8.67 -122.29
C ARG A 13 -98.34 9.05 -121.29
N GLY A 14 -98.86 10.28 -121.35
CA GLY A 14 -99.99 10.74 -120.53
C GLY A 14 -99.80 12.16 -119.98
N TYR A 15 -100.71 12.64 -119.13
CA TYR A 15 -100.59 13.95 -118.48
C TYR A 15 -99.39 14.02 -117.54
N ASN A 16 -98.76 15.19 -117.43
CA ASN A 16 -97.58 15.42 -116.60
C ASN A 16 -97.89 15.08 -115.13
N ARG A 17 -97.23 14.04 -114.63
CA ARG A 17 -97.53 13.47 -113.31
C ARG A 17 -97.36 14.48 -112.18
N GLU A 18 -96.37 15.37 -112.26
CA GLU A 18 -96.12 16.35 -111.20
C GLU A 18 -97.20 17.44 -111.15
N GLU A 19 -97.69 17.90 -112.31
CA GLU A 19 -98.80 18.87 -112.39
C GLU A 19 -100.12 18.25 -111.91
N VAL A 20 -100.37 16.99 -112.27
CA VAL A 20 -101.54 16.24 -111.83
C VAL A 20 -101.48 15.95 -110.33
N ASP A 21 -100.34 15.53 -109.80
CA ASP A 21 -100.17 15.28 -108.36
C ASP A 21 -100.37 16.58 -107.56
N LYS A 22 -99.85 17.71 -108.05
CA LYS A 22 -100.07 19.02 -107.41
C LYS A 22 -101.54 19.42 -107.42
N ALA A 23 -102.23 19.29 -108.56
CA ALA A 23 -103.66 19.57 -108.62
C ALA A 23 -104.50 18.60 -107.78
N ILE A 24 -104.10 17.33 -107.65
CA ILE A 24 -104.74 16.36 -106.75
C ILE A 24 -104.53 16.77 -105.28
N VAL A 25 -103.34 17.25 -104.91
CA VAL A 25 -103.07 17.75 -103.56
C VAL A 25 -103.88 19.00 -103.27
N ASP A 26 -103.95 19.95 -104.20
CA ASP A 26 -104.74 21.18 -104.06
C ASP A 26 -106.25 20.85 -103.99
N LEU A 27 -106.76 19.97 -104.85
CA LEU A 27 -108.14 19.45 -104.78
C LEU A 27 -108.41 18.71 -103.48
N ARG A 28 -107.46 17.93 -102.95
CA ARG A 28 -107.60 17.29 -101.63
C ARG A 28 -107.64 18.33 -100.53
N ARG A 29 -106.84 19.39 -100.62
CA ARG A 29 -106.84 20.49 -99.65
C ARG A 29 -108.16 21.24 -99.67
N ASP A 30 -108.67 21.55 -100.85
CA ASP A 30 -109.97 22.21 -101.03
C ASP A 30 -111.11 21.29 -100.61
N LEU A 31 -111.03 19.98 -100.86
CA LEU A 31 -112.01 19.01 -100.37
C LEU A 31 -112.00 18.90 -98.84
N ILE A 32 -110.82 18.90 -98.22
CA ILE A 32 -110.69 18.95 -96.76
C ILE A 32 -111.31 20.24 -96.26
N LYS A 33 -110.95 21.38 -96.85
CA LYS A 33 -111.46 22.70 -96.48
C LYS A 33 -112.98 22.78 -96.59
N ALA A 34 -113.55 22.36 -97.72
CA ALA A 34 -114.99 22.29 -97.94
C ALA A 34 -115.67 21.29 -97.00
N ASN A 35 -115.04 20.17 -96.64
CA ASN A 35 -115.58 19.25 -95.65
C ASN A 35 -115.56 19.83 -94.24
N THR A 36 -114.51 20.56 -93.84
CA THR A 36 -114.49 21.30 -92.57
C THR A 36 -115.52 22.42 -92.56
N GLU A 37 -115.63 23.22 -93.62
CA GLU A 37 -116.65 24.27 -93.75
C GLU A 37 -118.06 23.65 -93.74
N ARG A 38 -118.27 22.49 -94.37
CA ARG A 38 -119.56 21.76 -94.31
C ARG A 38 -119.82 21.19 -92.92
N ALA A 39 -118.81 20.72 -92.22
CA ALA A 39 -118.94 20.22 -90.85
C ALA A 39 -119.24 21.36 -89.87
N GLU A 40 -118.59 22.52 -90.04
CA GLU A 40 -118.86 23.74 -89.29
C GLU A 40 -120.24 24.30 -89.61
N ALA A 41 -120.62 24.42 -90.89
CA ALA A 41 -121.96 24.81 -91.29
C ALA A 41 -123.02 23.81 -90.79
N SER A 42 -122.73 22.51 -90.74
CA SER A 42 -123.63 21.51 -90.15
C SER A 42 -123.76 21.67 -88.63
N LYS A 43 -122.67 22.00 -87.92
CA LYS A 43 -122.72 22.35 -86.49
C LYS A 43 -123.50 23.65 -86.27
N GLU A 44 -123.30 24.65 -87.14
CA GLU A 44 -124.01 25.93 -87.09
C GLU A 44 -125.50 25.74 -87.40
N ILE A 45 -125.85 24.93 -88.41
CA ILE A 45 -127.23 24.54 -88.70
C ILE A 45 -127.83 23.81 -87.50
N LYS A 46 -127.12 22.86 -86.88
CA LYS A 46 -127.62 22.19 -85.66
C LYS A 46 -127.82 23.17 -84.51
N ARG A 47 -126.91 24.13 -84.32
CA ARG A 47 -127.01 25.16 -83.30
C ARG A 47 -128.17 26.12 -83.57
N LEU A 48 -128.32 26.57 -84.81
CA LEU A 48 -129.42 27.44 -85.25
C LEU A 48 -130.76 26.70 -85.21
N SER A 49 -130.81 25.42 -85.60
CA SER A 49 -132.02 24.60 -85.46
C SER A 49 -132.38 24.33 -84.01
N ALA A 50 -131.39 24.12 -83.12
CA ALA A 50 -131.64 24.05 -81.68
C ALA A 50 -132.15 25.39 -81.14
N ARG A 51 -131.61 26.51 -81.63
CA ARG A 51 -132.08 27.85 -81.27
C ARG A 51 -133.45 28.19 -81.84
N ILE A 52 -133.77 27.73 -83.05
CA ILE A 52 -135.11 27.84 -83.64
C ILE A 52 -136.07 26.97 -82.85
N ALA A 53 -135.72 25.74 -82.48
CA ALA A 53 -136.55 24.90 -81.63
C ALA A 53 -136.75 25.50 -80.22
N GLU A 54 -135.73 26.17 -79.68
CA GLU A 54 -135.83 26.93 -78.42
C GLU A 54 -136.72 28.17 -78.58
N LEU A 55 -136.59 28.93 -79.67
CA LEU A 55 -137.43 30.10 -79.98
C LEU A 55 -138.87 29.72 -80.35
N ASP A 56 -139.08 28.57 -81.01
CA ASP A 56 -140.40 27.98 -81.29
C ASP A 56 -141.05 27.49 -80.00
N ALA A 57 -140.27 26.88 -79.08
CA ALA A 57 -140.74 26.54 -77.74
C ALA A 57 -141.06 27.79 -76.90
N GLU A 58 -140.27 28.86 -77.04
CA GLU A 58 -140.52 30.16 -76.39
C GLU A 58 -141.74 30.88 -77.01
N LEU A 59 -141.98 30.74 -78.32
CA LEU A 59 -143.19 31.22 -79.02
C LEU A 59 -144.44 30.41 -78.64
N ASP A 60 -144.33 29.09 -78.49
CA ASP A 60 -145.40 28.23 -77.96
C ASP A 60 -145.71 28.56 -76.48
N GLU A 61 -144.69 28.92 -75.68
CA GLU A 61 -144.83 29.36 -74.29
C GLU A 61 -145.49 30.76 -74.17
N VAL A 62 -145.39 31.61 -75.20
CA VAL A 62 -146.07 32.92 -75.29
C VAL A 62 -147.46 32.82 -75.96
N GLY A 63 -147.70 31.78 -76.76
CA GLY A 63 -148.90 31.59 -77.59
C GLY A 63 -150.19 31.17 -76.87
N SER A 64 -150.13 30.76 -75.59
CA SER A 64 -151.35 30.53 -74.77
C SER A 64 -151.09 30.59 -73.26
N PRO A 65 -151.15 31.78 -72.63
CA PRO A 65 -150.81 31.94 -71.21
C PRO A 65 -151.85 31.28 -70.27
N THR A 66 -151.46 30.24 -69.53
CA THR A 66 -152.20 29.77 -68.34
C THR A 66 -151.28 29.55 -67.13
N TYR A 67 -151.77 29.97 -65.95
CA TYR A 67 -151.06 30.21 -64.67
C TYR A 67 -150.39 28.98 -64.00
N SER A 68 -150.33 27.82 -64.65
CA SER A 68 -149.79 26.55 -64.10
C SER A 68 -148.28 26.38 -64.31
N GLY A 69 -147.71 27.01 -65.36
CA GLY A 69 -146.30 26.87 -65.73
C GLY A 69 -145.29 27.51 -64.76
N LEU A 70 -145.74 28.42 -63.89
CA LEU A 70 -144.89 29.07 -62.88
C LEU A 70 -144.47 28.11 -61.74
N GLY A 71 -145.28 27.10 -61.40
CA GLY A 71 -144.96 26.14 -60.32
C GLY A 71 -143.82 25.18 -60.68
N HIS A 72 -143.81 24.68 -61.92
CA HIS A 72 -142.84 23.68 -62.36
C HIS A 72 -141.43 24.26 -62.61
N LYS A 73 -141.35 25.53 -63.05
CA LYS A 73 -140.07 26.27 -63.12
C LYS A 73 -139.51 26.56 -61.73
N LEU A 74 -140.38 26.87 -60.74
CA LEU A 74 -139.97 27.10 -59.35
C LEU A 74 -139.49 25.83 -58.64
N GLU A 75 -140.12 24.68 -58.91
CA GLU A 75 -139.71 23.39 -58.35
C GLU A 75 -138.35 22.93 -58.91
N ASN A 76 -138.12 23.10 -60.22
CA ASN A 76 -136.85 22.73 -60.82
C ASN A 76 -135.69 23.64 -60.39
N THR A 77 -135.93 24.95 -60.16
CA THR A 77 -134.90 25.83 -59.57
C THR A 77 -134.62 25.49 -58.11
N LEU A 78 -135.63 25.13 -57.33
CA LEU A 78 -135.46 24.68 -55.94
C LEU A 78 -134.68 23.37 -55.82
N ARG A 79 -134.96 22.39 -56.68
CA ARG A 79 -134.21 21.11 -56.69
C ARG A 79 -132.76 21.30 -57.11
N VAL A 80 -132.51 22.10 -58.15
CA VAL A 80 -131.13 22.44 -58.58
C VAL A 80 -130.41 23.24 -57.49
N ALA A 81 -131.10 24.16 -56.82
CA ALA A 81 -130.56 24.90 -55.68
C ALA A 81 -130.27 24.01 -54.46
N GLU A 82 -131.11 23.00 -54.17
CA GLU A 82 -130.91 22.04 -53.08
C GLU A 82 -129.73 21.09 -53.37
N GLU A 83 -129.62 20.59 -54.59
CA GLU A 83 -128.45 19.82 -55.05
C GLU A 83 -127.17 20.68 -55.01
N GLN A 84 -127.25 21.95 -55.41
CA GLN A 84 -126.14 22.90 -55.32
C GLN A 84 -125.76 23.25 -53.87
N SER A 85 -126.74 23.43 -52.98
CA SER A 85 -126.51 23.69 -51.56
C SER A 85 -125.86 22.49 -50.87
N THR A 86 -126.38 21.28 -51.08
CA THR A 86 -125.81 20.04 -50.55
C THR A 86 -124.37 19.85 -51.04
N ARG A 87 -124.11 20.20 -52.31
CA ARG A 87 -122.77 20.16 -52.89
C ARG A 87 -121.84 21.23 -52.29
N LEU A 88 -122.31 22.46 -52.08
CA LEU A 88 -121.53 23.53 -51.45
C LEU A 88 -121.21 23.22 -49.99
N ILE A 89 -122.17 22.66 -49.24
CA ILE A 89 -121.99 22.23 -47.85
C ILE A 89 -120.97 21.09 -47.78
N ALA A 90 -121.12 20.06 -48.61
CA ALA A 90 -120.16 18.96 -48.68
C ALA A 90 -118.76 19.43 -49.11
N GLN A 91 -118.68 20.39 -50.03
CA GLN A 91 -117.42 21.00 -50.45
C GLN A 91 -116.76 21.79 -49.30
N ALA A 92 -117.54 22.59 -48.56
CA ALA A 92 -117.06 23.33 -47.40
C ALA A 92 -116.58 22.39 -46.27
N ASP A 93 -117.30 21.28 -46.02
CA ASP A 93 -116.88 20.27 -45.03
C ASP A 93 -115.60 19.54 -45.48
N ILE A 94 -115.48 19.19 -46.78
CA ILE A 94 -114.25 18.61 -47.35
C ILE A 94 -113.08 19.60 -47.24
N ASP A 95 -113.31 20.88 -47.52
CA ASP A 95 -112.27 21.90 -47.45
C ASP A 95 -111.86 22.18 -46.00
N ALA A 96 -112.80 22.11 -45.04
CA ALA A 96 -112.50 22.16 -43.61
C ALA A 96 -111.68 20.95 -43.14
N GLU A 97 -112.03 19.74 -43.54
CA GLU A 97 -111.23 18.53 -43.26
C GLU A 97 -109.85 18.58 -43.89
N ARG A 98 -109.77 19.03 -45.15
CA ARG A 98 -108.51 19.21 -45.87
C ARG A 98 -107.62 20.25 -45.19
N LEU A 99 -108.20 21.38 -44.75
CA LEU A 99 -107.48 22.42 -44.01
C LEU A 99 -106.92 21.86 -42.69
N ARG A 100 -107.74 21.14 -41.91
CA ARG A 100 -107.30 20.49 -40.66
C ARG A 100 -106.17 19.49 -40.90
N ALA A 101 -106.34 18.60 -41.87
CA ALA A 101 -105.34 17.59 -42.18
C ALA A 101 -104.02 18.21 -42.68
N SER A 102 -104.11 19.26 -43.49
CA SER A 102 -102.95 20.00 -43.99
C SER A 102 -102.19 20.69 -42.86
N VAL A 103 -102.89 21.42 -42.00
CA VAL A 103 -102.30 22.15 -40.87
C VAL A 103 -101.72 21.17 -39.84
N GLN A 104 -102.43 20.08 -39.54
CA GLN A 104 -101.89 19.04 -38.66
C GLN A 104 -100.61 18.42 -39.24
N GLY A 105 -100.59 18.11 -40.53
CA GLY A 105 -99.39 17.61 -41.20
C GLY A 105 -98.23 18.62 -41.21
N GLU A 106 -98.51 19.92 -41.30
CA GLU A 106 -97.51 20.98 -41.20
C GLU A 106 -96.96 21.11 -39.77
N ILE A 107 -97.81 21.04 -38.75
CA ILE A 107 -97.42 21.03 -37.34
C ILE A 107 -96.57 19.80 -37.02
N ASP A 108 -96.96 18.61 -37.49
CA ASP A 108 -96.21 17.38 -37.25
C ASP A 108 -94.83 17.45 -37.90
N ARG A 109 -94.73 17.99 -39.12
CA ARG A 109 -93.44 18.25 -39.79
C ARG A 109 -92.61 19.30 -39.04
N LEU A 110 -93.23 20.39 -38.59
CA LEU A 110 -92.57 21.42 -37.81
C LEU A 110 -91.98 20.82 -36.52
N LYS A 111 -92.78 20.05 -35.77
CA LYS A 111 -92.34 19.36 -34.55
C LYS A 111 -91.23 18.36 -34.80
N ALA A 112 -91.32 17.54 -35.84
CA ALA A 112 -90.29 16.57 -36.19
C ALA A 112 -88.97 17.26 -36.56
N ASN A 113 -89.01 18.28 -37.43
CA ASN A 113 -87.82 19.03 -37.84
C ASN A 113 -87.16 19.76 -36.66
N THR A 114 -87.97 20.33 -35.76
CA THR A 114 -87.49 21.00 -34.55
C THR A 114 -86.86 20.01 -33.57
N ALA A 115 -87.47 18.83 -33.37
CA ALA A 115 -86.92 17.78 -32.52
C ALA A 115 -85.55 17.31 -33.06
N ASP A 116 -85.45 17.07 -34.37
CA ASP A 116 -84.19 16.70 -35.01
C ASP A 116 -83.12 17.80 -34.85
N LEU A 117 -83.50 19.07 -35.02
CA LEU A 117 -82.57 20.20 -34.86
C LEU A 117 -82.10 20.36 -33.41
N ALA A 118 -83.00 20.22 -32.45
CA ALA A 118 -82.70 20.26 -31.02
C ALA A 118 -81.76 19.11 -30.62
N GLU A 119 -82.06 17.88 -31.06
CA GLU A 119 -81.22 16.71 -30.81
C GLU A 119 -79.83 16.85 -31.44
N ARG A 120 -79.75 17.33 -32.69
CA ARG A 120 -78.46 17.62 -33.34
C ARG A 120 -77.66 18.66 -32.57
N THR A 121 -78.30 19.72 -32.10
CA THR A 121 -77.63 20.78 -31.33
C THR A 121 -77.01 20.24 -30.04
N ILE A 122 -77.77 19.40 -29.30
CA ILE A 122 -77.29 18.75 -28.07
C ILE A 122 -76.20 17.72 -28.38
N SER A 123 -76.39 16.90 -29.41
CA SER A 123 -75.42 15.86 -29.80
C SER A 123 -74.08 16.45 -30.24
N GLU A 124 -74.10 17.53 -31.03
CA GLU A 124 -72.88 18.25 -31.42
C GLU A 124 -72.17 18.85 -30.20
N ALA A 125 -72.91 19.47 -29.28
CA ALA A 125 -72.33 20.03 -28.07
C ALA A 125 -71.72 18.96 -27.17
N ARG A 126 -72.39 17.81 -27.01
CA ARG A 126 -71.87 16.64 -26.28
C ARG A 126 -70.60 16.10 -26.92
N SER A 127 -70.57 15.94 -28.24
CA SER A 127 -69.37 15.48 -28.96
C SER A 127 -68.19 16.44 -28.79
N ARG A 128 -68.42 17.75 -28.91
CA ARG A 128 -67.39 18.79 -28.65
C ARG A 128 -66.92 18.79 -27.19
N ALA A 129 -67.83 18.59 -26.24
CA ALA A 129 -67.52 18.49 -24.82
C ALA A 129 -66.63 17.27 -24.55
N VAL A 130 -66.99 16.09 -25.04
CA VAL A 130 -66.16 14.86 -24.94
C VAL A 130 -64.78 15.09 -25.53
N SER A 131 -64.68 15.63 -26.75
CA SER A 131 -63.39 15.93 -27.37
C SER A 131 -62.54 16.91 -26.55
N THR A 132 -63.15 17.93 -25.93
CA THR A 132 -62.42 18.87 -25.06
C THR A 132 -61.89 18.16 -23.81
N LEU A 133 -62.70 17.30 -23.20
CA LEU A 133 -62.32 16.53 -22.01
C LEU A 133 -61.21 15.53 -22.32
N GLU A 134 -61.29 14.83 -23.45
CA GLU A 134 -60.26 13.89 -23.88
C GLU A 134 -58.94 14.60 -24.17
N SER A 135 -58.97 15.74 -24.89
CA SER A 135 -57.77 16.54 -25.12
C SER A 135 -57.16 17.05 -23.82
N ALA A 136 -57.97 17.59 -22.91
CA ALA A 136 -57.47 18.09 -21.62
C ALA A 136 -56.92 16.96 -20.74
N ARG A 137 -57.52 15.76 -20.75
CA ARG A 137 -56.99 14.58 -20.06
C ARG A 137 -55.66 14.15 -20.63
N ALA A 138 -55.54 14.07 -21.96
CA ALA A 138 -54.30 13.71 -22.62
C ALA A 138 -53.17 14.72 -22.35
N GLU A 139 -53.46 16.03 -22.39
CA GLU A 139 -52.51 17.09 -22.02
C GLU A 139 -52.09 16.99 -20.55
N ALA A 140 -53.05 16.74 -19.66
CA ALA A 140 -52.82 16.56 -18.23
C ALA A 140 -51.95 15.33 -17.92
N ASP A 141 -52.18 14.21 -18.59
CA ASP A 141 -51.39 12.97 -18.47
C ASP A 141 -49.97 13.14 -19.04
N ASP A 142 -49.84 13.80 -20.20
CA ASP A 142 -48.52 14.10 -20.81
C ASP A 142 -47.71 15.06 -19.92
N MET A 143 -48.36 16.04 -19.29
CA MET A 143 -47.68 16.95 -18.37
C MET A 143 -47.17 16.24 -17.10
N THR A 144 -47.97 15.36 -16.50
CA THR A 144 -47.52 14.56 -15.35
C THR A 144 -46.42 13.59 -15.74
N ALA A 145 -46.55 12.90 -16.88
CA ALA A 145 -45.53 11.96 -17.35
C ALA A 145 -44.18 12.65 -17.61
N ARG A 146 -44.18 13.84 -18.24
CA ARG A 146 -42.96 14.63 -18.45
C ARG A 146 -42.37 15.13 -17.14
N ALA A 147 -43.19 15.50 -16.18
CA ALA A 147 -42.74 15.95 -14.87
C ALA A 147 -42.07 14.82 -14.10
N GLU A 148 -42.69 13.64 -14.05
CA GLU A 148 -42.14 12.42 -13.47
C GLU A 148 -40.82 12.02 -14.15
N GLU A 149 -40.77 11.99 -15.48
CA GLU A 149 -39.53 11.65 -16.22
C GLU A 149 -38.39 12.63 -15.90
N ASN A 150 -38.69 13.94 -15.87
CA ASN A 150 -37.69 14.95 -15.53
C ASN A 150 -37.24 14.85 -14.06
N ALA A 151 -38.16 14.61 -13.14
CA ALA A 151 -37.88 14.40 -11.71
C ALA A 151 -36.99 13.16 -11.50
N GLU A 152 -37.35 12.04 -12.12
CA GLU A 152 -36.54 10.82 -12.12
C GLU A 152 -35.14 11.07 -12.68
N HIS A 153 -35.03 11.76 -13.82
CA HIS A 153 -33.73 12.12 -14.41
C HIS A 153 -32.89 12.98 -13.46
N MET A 154 -33.48 14.02 -12.86
CA MET A 154 -32.79 14.87 -11.88
C MET A 154 -32.29 14.09 -10.66
N VAL A 155 -33.12 13.22 -10.11
CA VAL A 155 -32.76 12.39 -8.95
C VAL A 155 -31.69 11.36 -9.32
N GLN A 156 -31.80 10.74 -10.48
CA GLN A 156 -30.80 9.77 -10.96
C GLN A 156 -29.45 10.44 -11.24
N ASP A 157 -29.43 11.59 -11.90
CA ASP A 157 -28.19 12.32 -12.21
C ASP A 157 -27.51 12.78 -10.93
N ALA A 158 -28.26 13.35 -9.99
CA ALA A 158 -27.74 13.73 -8.69
C ALA A 158 -27.23 12.53 -7.87
N SER A 159 -27.92 11.39 -7.94
CA SER A 159 -27.48 10.14 -7.30
C SER A 159 -26.18 9.60 -7.92
N ARG A 160 -26.08 9.61 -9.26
CA ARG A 160 -24.87 9.19 -9.99
C ARG A 160 -23.69 10.09 -9.68
N GLU A 161 -23.89 11.41 -9.66
CA GLU A 161 -22.85 12.38 -9.29
C GLU A 161 -22.39 12.17 -7.84
N ALA A 162 -23.32 12.03 -6.88
CA ALA A 162 -22.98 11.75 -5.49
C ALA A 162 -22.29 10.38 -5.29
N ALA A 163 -22.60 9.38 -6.12
CA ALA A 163 -21.91 8.09 -6.13
C ALA A 163 -20.51 8.19 -6.73
N ALA A 164 -20.33 8.94 -7.83
CA ALA A 164 -19.04 9.18 -8.46
C ALA A 164 -18.09 9.94 -7.53
N ILE A 165 -18.57 11.00 -6.87
CA ILE A 165 -17.79 11.76 -5.88
C ILE A 165 -17.42 10.87 -4.70
N ARG A 166 -18.34 10.05 -4.18
CA ARG A 166 -18.02 9.05 -3.14
C ARG A 166 -16.93 8.06 -3.57
N GLY A 167 -17.01 7.56 -4.81
CA GLY A 167 -16.03 6.64 -5.36
C GLY A 167 -14.65 7.28 -5.52
N ALA A 168 -14.59 8.52 -6.02
CA ALA A 168 -13.36 9.29 -6.15
C ALA A 168 -12.72 9.54 -4.77
N VAL A 169 -13.50 10.07 -3.82
CA VAL A 169 -13.06 10.30 -2.42
C VAL A 169 -12.54 9.02 -1.77
N ALA A 170 -13.22 7.88 -1.95
CA ALA A 170 -12.76 6.61 -1.39
C ALA A 170 -11.43 6.14 -2.01
N THR A 171 -11.24 6.36 -3.31
CA THR A 171 -10.01 6.00 -4.03
C THR A 171 -8.85 6.89 -3.60
N GLU A 172 -9.04 8.21 -3.59
CA GLU A 172 -8.04 9.18 -3.14
C GLU A 172 -7.64 8.92 -1.68
N ALA A 173 -8.61 8.67 -0.79
CA ALA A 173 -8.33 8.31 0.60
C ALA A 173 -7.56 6.99 0.73
N ALA A 174 -7.77 6.03 -0.17
CA ALA A 174 -6.99 4.79 -0.22
C ALA A 174 -5.56 5.03 -0.74
N GLU A 175 -5.39 5.86 -1.77
CA GLU A 175 -4.10 6.23 -2.33
C GLU A 175 -3.24 6.99 -1.31
N VAL A 176 -3.78 8.03 -0.66
CA VAL A 176 -3.08 8.82 0.35
C VAL A 176 -2.65 7.97 1.56
N ARG A 177 -3.52 7.08 2.04
CA ARG A 177 -3.13 6.12 3.09
C ARG A 177 -2.07 5.14 2.60
N GLY A 178 -2.15 4.73 1.34
CA GLY A 178 -1.21 3.80 0.72
C GLY A 178 0.18 4.41 0.51
N THR A 179 0.27 5.69 0.11
CA THR A 179 1.54 6.43 0.00
C THR A 179 2.14 6.68 1.37
N ALA A 180 1.36 7.22 2.32
CA ALA A 180 1.82 7.47 3.69
C ALA A 180 2.38 6.20 4.36
N LYS A 181 1.71 5.05 4.20
CA LYS A 181 2.18 3.77 4.73
C LYS A 181 3.49 3.29 4.08
N ARG A 182 3.65 3.50 2.76
CA ARG A 182 4.87 3.13 2.03
C ARG A 182 6.05 4.01 2.41
N GLU A 183 5.84 5.30 2.55
CA GLU A 183 6.88 6.25 2.97
C GLU A 183 7.33 5.98 4.41
N ALA A 184 6.40 5.75 5.33
CA ALA A 184 6.72 5.35 6.70
C ALA A 184 7.52 4.03 6.76
N ALA A 185 7.16 3.05 5.93
CA ALA A 185 7.91 1.80 5.82
C ALA A 185 9.30 2.00 5.22
N ALA A 186 9.46 2.91 4.26
CA ALA A 186 10.74 3.22 3.64
C ALA A 186 11.71 3.87 4.64
N VAL A 187 11.25 4.85 5.43
CA VAL A 187 12.03 5.48 6.52
C VAL A 187 12.52 4.45 7.53
N ARG A 188 11.61 3.56 7.95
CA ARG A 188 11.98 2.52 8.91
C ARG A 188 13.02 1.57 8.32
N ALA A 189 12.86 1.19 7.06
CA ALA A 189 13.81 0.30 6.38
C ALA A 189 15.19 0.95 6.18
N THR A 190 15.27 2.26 5.90
CA THR A 190 16.55 2.97 5.80
C THR A 190 17.24 3.04 7.16
N ALA A 191 16.51 3.41 8.21
CA ALA A 191 17.05 3.45 9.57
C ALA A 191 17.53 2.07 10.07
N GLU A 192 16.76 1.01 9.79
CA GLU A 192 17.17 -0.36 10.12
C GLU A 192 18.46 -0.76 9.40
N ARG A 193 18.61 -0.39 8.11
CA ARG A 193 19.83 -0.67 7.33
C ARG A 193 21.05 0.07 7.87
N GLU A 194 20.94 1.37 8.10
CA GLU A 194 22.04 2.17 8.63
C GLU A 194 22.49 1.67 10.02
N ALA A 195 21.54 1.28 10.88
CA ALA A 195 21.86 0.68 12.17
C ALA A 195 22.56 -0.69 12.02
N THR A 196 22.24 -1.49 11.00
CA THR A 196 22.97 -2.73 10.72
C THR A 196 24.36 -2.49 10.16
N GLU A 197 24.54 -1.47 9.32
CA GLU A 197 25.84 -1.11 8.75
C GLU A 197 26.80 -0.61 9.83
N LEU A 198 26.35 0.29 10.72
CA LEU A 198 27.15 0.78 11.85
C LEU A 198 27.59 -0.35 12.78
N ARG A 199 26.69 -1.29 13.11
CA ARG A 199 27.05 -2.48 13.90
C ARG A 199 28.10 -3.33 13.19
N ALA A 200 27.96 -3.54 11.88
CA ALA A 200 28.91 -4.35 11.12
C ALA A 200 30.29 -3.69 11.04
N VAL A 201 30.38 -2.36 10.95
CA VAL A 201 31.65 -1.63 11.00
C VAL A 201 32.31 -1.80 12.36
N ALA A 202 31.57 -1.58 13.44
CA ALA A 202 32.13 -1.71 14.79
C ALA A 202 32.53 -3.14 15.16
N ASP A 203 31.76 -4.15 14.72
CA ASP A 203 32.15 -5.55 14.89
C ASP A 203 33.48 -5.86 14.19
N ARG A 204 33.73 -5.27 13.01
CA ARG A 204 35.03 -5.39 12.33
C ARG A 204 36.14 -4.68 13.09
N GLU A 205 35.92 -3.46 13.58
CA GLU A 205 36.92 -2.70 14.34
C GLU A 205 37.29 -3.42 15.63
N THR A 206 36.30 -3.94 16.37
CA THR A 206 36.58 -4.74 17.58
C THR A 206 37.26 -6.07 17.26
N ALA A 207 37.03 -6.67 16.09
CA ALA A 207 37.77 -7.85 15.65
C ALA A 207 39.23 -7.51 15.35
N VAL A 208 39.49 -6.41 14.63
CA VAL A 208 40.85 -5.92 14.36
C VAL A 208 41.61 -5.63 15.67
N ALA A 209 41.00 -4.91 16.61
CA ALA A 209 41.62 -4.62 17.91
C ALA A 209 41.94 -5.91 18.71
N ARG A 210 41.05 -6.91 18.66
CA ARG A 210 41.30 -8.23 19.29
C ARG A 210 42.45 -8.98 18.63
N ASP A 211 42.52 -8.96 17.29
CA ASP A 211 43.58 -9.62 16.55
C ASP A 211 44.95 -8.97 16.80
N GLU A 212 45.00 -7.64 16.89
CA GLU A 212 46.20 -6.89 17.26
C GLU A 212 46.64 -7.19 18.69
N ALA A 213 45.72 -7.19 19.67
CA ALA A 213 46.02 -7.57 21.04
C ALA A 213 46.54 -9.02 21.13
N ALA A 214 45.96 -9.95 20.35
CA ALA A 214 46.43 -11.33 20.28
C ALA A 214 47.80 -11.45 19.61
N ARG A 215 48.10 -10.62 18.60
CA ARG A 215 49.43 -10.57 17.97
C ARG A 215 50.49 -10.07 18.96
N LEU A 216 50.22 -8.98 19.67
CA LEU A 216 51.13 -8.44 20.67
C LEU A 216 51.36 -9.44 21.82
N ALA A 217 50.30 -10.16 22.23
CA ALA A 217 50.43 -11.23 23.22
C ALA A 217 51.36 -12.36 22.74
N ARG A 218 51.30 -12.75 21.46
CA ARG A 218 52.23 -13.75 20.89
C ARG A 218 53.66 -13.21 20.78
N GLU A 219 53.83 -11.96 20.35
CA GLU A 219 55.15 -11.33 20.25
C GLU A 219 55.82 -11.20 21.62
N THR A 220 55.07 -10.83 22.65
CA THR A 220 55.55 -10.74 24.03
C THR A 220 55.87 -12.11 24.63
N GLU A 221 55.07 -13.14 24.35
CA GLU A 221 55.39 -14.52 24.73
C GLU A 221 56.67 -15.02 24.03
N SER A 222 56.82 -14.74 22.73
CA SER A 222 58.04 -15.05 21.97
C SER A 222 59.26 -14.32 22.54
N ALA A 223 59.11 -13.05 22.91
CA ALA A 223 60.17 -12.27 23.54
C ALA A 223 60.57 -12.83 24.91
N ARG A 224 59.59 -13.24 25.74
CA ARG A 224 59.87 -13.95 27.02
C ARG A 224 60.63 -15.24 26.79
N ALA A 225 60.18 -16.07 25.84
CA ALA A 225 60.85 -17.32 25.51
C ALA A 225 62.25 -17.12 24.93
N ALA A 226 62.51 -16.00 24.23
CA ALA A 226 63.86 -15.63 23.77
C ALA A 226 64.75 -15.22 24.95
N LEU A 227 64.27 -14.34 25.82
CA LEU A 227 65.01 -13.90 27.01
C LEU A 227 65.32 -15.08 27.96
N GLU A 228 64.36 -15.98 28.17
CA GLU A 228 64.58 -17.17 28.98
C GLU A 228 65.66 -18.08 28.39
N ARG A 229 65.69 -18.23 27.05
CA ARG A 229 66.77 -18.96 26.36
C ARG A 229 68.11 -18.26 26.53
N GLU A 230 68.19 -16.95 26.32
CA GLU A 230 69.43 -16.17 26.50
C GLU A 230 69.94 -16.26 27.95
N LEU A 231 69.05 -16.18 28.94
CA LEU A 231 69.43 -16.33 30.35
C LEU A 231 69.96 -17.73 30.66
N GLU A 232 69.39 -18.77 30.07
CA GLU A 232 69.87 -20.15 30.23
C GLU A 232 71.19 -20.39 29.50
N GLU A 233 71.36 -19.85 28.30
CA GLU A 233 72.61 -19.86 27.55
C GLU A 233 73.73 -19.14 28.32
N ASN A 234 73.44 -17.96 28.88
CA ASN A 234 74.38 -17.22 29.72
C ASN A 234 74.70 -17.98 31.00
N ARG A 235 73.70 -18.60 31.66
CA ARG A 235 73.91 -19.42 32.86
C ARG A 235 74.80 -20.63 32.57
N THR A 236 74.52 -21.35 31.49
CA THR A 236 75.32 -22.52 31.09
C THR A 236 76.72 -22.13 30.65
N GLY A 237 76.88 -20.99 29.98
CA GLY A 237 78.17 -20.37 29.66
C GLY A 237 78.98 -20.05 30.92
N LEU A 238 78.39 -19.33 31.89
CA LEU A 238 79.06 -18.99 33.14
C LEU A 238 79.46 -20.23 33.94
N ILE A 239 78.61 -21.24 34.03
CA ILE A 239 78.96 -22.52 34.68
C ILE A 239 80.17 -23.16 34.00
N ARG A 240 80.21 -23.17 32.67
CA ARG A 240 81.34 -23.72 31.91
C ARG A 240 82.62 -22.96 32.22
N ASP A 241 82.62 -21.65 32.12
CA ASP A 241 83.80 -20.81 32.37
C ASP A 241 84.33 -21.00 33.80
N VAL A 242 83.42 -21.09 34.78
CA VAL A 242 83.77 -21.41 36.18
C VAL A 242 84.39 -22.80 36.32
N THR A 243 83.86 -23.81 35.64
CA THR A 243 84.43 -25.16 35.69
C THR A 243 85.81 -25.23 35.02
N GLU A 244 86.00 -24.51 33.91
CA GLU A 244 87.27 -24.46 33.18
C GLU A 244 88.36 -23.73 33.97
N THR A 245 88.03 -22.57 34.55
CA THR A 245 88.95 -21.81 35.41
C THR A 245 89.33 -22.59 36.66
N ARG A 246 88.38 -23.29 37.30
CA ARG A 246 88.68 -24.16 38.43
C ARG A 246 89.61 -25.32 38.03
N ALA A 247 89.33 -25.98 36.90
CA ALA A 247 90.16 -27.09 36.42
C ALA A 247 91.57 -26.62 36.00
N ALA A 248 91.71 -25.40 35.48
CA ALA A 248 93.00 -24.79 35.18
C ALA A 248 93.80 -24.51 36.46
N LEU A 249 93.15 -23.92 37.47
CA LEU A 249 93.79 -23.64 38.76
C LEU A 249 94.19 -24.93 39.50
N GLU A 250 93.36 -25.97 39.45
CA GLU A 250 93.70 -27.28 40.01
C GLU A 250 94.95 -27.88 39.35
N ARG A 251 95.08 -27.76 38.02
CA ARG A 251 96.28 -28.18 37.28
C ARG A 251 97.52 -27.35 37.64
N GLU A 252 97.38 -26.05 37.81
CA GLU A 252 98.47 -25.17 38.22
C GLU A 252 98.97 -25.50 39.64
N VAL A 253 98.05 -25.78 40.58
CA VAL A 253 98.39 -26.24 41.93
C VAL A 253 99.08 -27.62 41.91
N GLU A 254 98.66 -28.53 41.04
CA GLU A 254 99.31 -29.84 40.90
C GLU A 254 100.73 -29.70 40.33
N THR A 255 100.89 -28.86 39.32
CA THR A 255 102.20 -28.59 38.68
C THR A 255 103.17 -27.96 39.68
N THR A 256 102.75 -26.90 40.39
CA THR A 256 103.57 -26.25 41.42
C THR A 256 103.95 -27.20 42.56
N ARG A 257 103.06 -28.12 42.96
CA ARG A 257 103.39 -29.17 43.94
C ARG A 257 104.41 -30.17 43.41
N ALA A 258 104.31 -30.57 42.15
CA ALA A 258 105.26 -31.50 41.53
C ALA A 258 106.64 -30.87 41.39
N ASP A 259 106.71 -29.62 40.94
CA ASP A 259 107.97 -28.86 40.82
C ASP A 259 108.63 -28.69 42.19
N LEU A 260 107.87 -28.31 43.22
CA LEU A 260 108.38 -28.16 44.58
C LEU A 260 108.84 -29.50 45.18
N ALA A 261 108.14 -30.60 44.91
CA ALA A 261 108.58 -31.93 45.34
C ALA A 261 109.91 -32.32 44.68
N HIS A 262 110.09 -32.02 43.40
CA HIS A 262 111.34 -32.25 42.67
C HIS A 262 112.50 -31.42 43.24
N GLU A 263 112.27 -30.15 43.55
CA GLU A 263 113.27 -29.29 44.20
C GLU A 263 113.69 -29.84 45.58
N VAL A 264 112.72 -30.31 46.37
CA VAL A 264 112.97 -30.91 47.69
C VAL A 264 113.81 -32.18 47.58
N ASP A 265 113.51 -33.07 46.62
CA ASP A 265 114.27 -34.30 46.43
C ASP A 265 115.69 -34.05 45.90
N THR A 266 115.85 -33.04 45.04
CA THR A 266 117.16 -32.59 44.57
C THR A 266 118.00 -32.04 45.73
N ALA A 267 117.42 -31.14 46.54
CA ALA A 267 118.09 -30.57 47.71
C ALA A 267 118.47 -31.66 48.74
N ARG A 268 117.63 -32.69 48.93
CA ARG A 268 117.96 -33.85 49.78
C ARG A 268 119.13 -34.65 49.26
N SER A 269 119.16 -34.92 47.95
CA SER A 269 120.23 -35.69 47.30
C SER A 269 121.58 -34.97 47.36
N ASP A 270 121.57 -33.66 47.14
CA ASP A 270 122.78 -32.82 47.25
C ASP A 270 123.28 -32.78 48.70
N LEU A 271 122.38 -32.61 49.67
CA LEU A 271 122.74 -32.65 51.09
C LEU A 271 123.33 -34.01 51.50
N GLU A 272 122.79 -35.12 51.00
CA GLU A 272 123.34 -36.45 51.27
C GLU A 272 124.76 -36.59 50.69
N ARG A 273 124.99 -36.09 49.47
CA ARG A 273 126.31 -36.06 48.83
C ARG A 273 127.31 -35.21 49.63
N ASP A 274 126.92 -34.04 50.10
CA ASP A 274 127.77 -33.18 50.93
C ASP A 274 128.14 -33.85 52.27
N VAL A 275 127.19 -34.53 52.92
CA VAL A 275 127.45 -35.30 54.14
C VAL A 275 128.43 -36.45 53.90
N THR A 276 128.30 -37.17 52.78
CA THR A 276 129.23 -38.26 52.46
C THR A 276 130.65 -37.73 52.20
N THR A 277 130.76 -36.59 51.53
CA THR A 277 132.04 -35.95 51.21
C THR A 277 132.74 -35.47 52.47
N THR A 278 132.03 -34.72 53.32
CA THR A 278 132.55 -34.24 54.61
C THR A 278 133.00 -35.39 55.52
N ARG A 279 132.26 -36.50 55.57
CA ARG A 279 132.69 -37.70 56.30
C ARG A 279 133.99 -38.32 55.76
N ALA A 280 134.16 -38.35 54.44
CA ALA A 280 135.35 -38.89 53.81
C ALA A 280 136.58 -38.00 54.01
N ASP A 281 136.41 -36.67 53.99
CA ASP A 281 137.47 -35.71 54.35
C ASP A 281 137.89 -35.88 55.82
N LEU A 282 136.92 -35.95 56.73
CA LEU A 282 137.20 -36.10 58.16
C LEU A 282 137.89 -37.43 58.51
N ALA A 283 137.54 -38.52 57.81
CA ALA A 283 138.20 -39.81 57.96
C ALA A 283 139.69 -39.74 57.53
N ARG A 284 139.99 -39.03 56.44
CA ARG A 284 141.37 -38.80 55.97
C ARG A 284 142.19 -37.99 56.97
N GLU A 285 141.61 -36.95 57.56
CA GLU A 285 142.27 -36.17 58.62
C GLU A 285 142.55 -37.01 59.87
N ALA A 286 141.59 -37.85 60.29
CA ALA A 286 141.77 -38.74 61.44
C ALA A 286 142.87 -39.79 61.21
N GLU A 287 142.99 -40.34 60.00
CA GLU A 287 144.09 -41.24 59.63
C GLU A 287 145.45 -40.52 59.62
N ALA A 288 145.51 -39.31 59.07
CA ALA A 288 146.72 -38.49 59.07
C ALA A 288 147.18 -38.15 60.50
N ALA A 289 146.25 -37.80 61.39
CA ALA A 289 146.54 -37.55 62.81
C ALA A 289 147.06 -38.80 63.53
N ARG A 290 146.49 -39.98 63.27
CA ARG A 290 146.98 -41.25 63.82
C ARG A 290 148.40 -41.58 63.35
N ALA A 291 148.68 -41.41 62.06
CA ALA A 291 150.00 -41.65 61.50
C ALA A 291 151.07 -40.70 62.07
N ALA A 292 150.69 -39.44 62.37
CA ALA A 292 151.58 -38.48 63.04
C ALA A 292 151.91 -38.91 64.48
N ILE A 293 150.90 -39.34 65.25
CA ILE A 293 151.08 -39.84 66.63
C ILE A 293 151.94 -41.11 66.65
N GLU A 294 151.75 -42.04 65.71
CA GLU A 294 152.59 -43.24 65.61
C GLU A 294 154.06 -42.91 65.34
N ARG A 295 154.34 -41.87 64.54
CA ARG A 295 155.70 -41.34 64.34
C ARG A 295 156.29 -40.77 65.62
N GLU A 296 155.57 -39.92 66.34
CA GLU A 296 156.04 -39.35 67.61
C GLU A 296 156.34 -40.44 68.65
N VAL A 297 155.48 -41.47 68.75
CA VAL A 297 155.72 -42.62 69.65
C VAL A 297 156.96 -43.41 69.23
N ALA A 298 157.20 -43.57 67.93
CA ALA A 298 158.40 -44.25 67.42
C ALA A 298 159.67 -43.45 67.73
N ASP A 299 159.66 -42.14 67.52
CA ASP A 299 160.77 -41.23 67.81
C ASP A 299 161.09 -41.18 69.32
N LEU A 300 160.06 -41.15 70.17
CA LEU A 300 160.22 -41.24 71.63
C LEU A 300 160.83 -42.59 72.05
N ARG A 301 160.39 -43.71 71.46
CA ARG A 301 160.97 -45.04 71.72
C ARG A 301 162.44 -45.13 71.31
N ALA A 302 162.80 -44.53 70.16
CA ALA A 302 164.18 -44.48 69.69
C ALA A 302 165.08 -43.64 70.64
N THR A 303 164.54 -42.54 71.17
CA THR A 303 165.22 -41.69 72.15
C THR A 303 165.46 -42.44 73.47
N VAL A 304 164.45 -43.10 74.01
CA VAL A 304 164.57 -43.91 75.24
C VAL A 304 165.54 -45.09 75.06
N ALA A 305 165.55 -45.73 73.89
CA ALA A 305 166.51 -46.80 73.61
C ALA A 305 167.97 -46.31 73.62
N ALA A 306 168.23 -45.11 73.10
CA ALA A 306 169.56 -44.50 73.12
C ALA A 306 170.02 -44.15 74.55
N GLU A 307 169.11 -43.67 75.41
CA GLU A 307 169.40 -43.40 76.83
C GLU A 307 169.72 -44.69 77.61
N VAL A 308 169.00 -45.79 77.34
CA VAL A 308 169.26 -47.10 77.96
C VAL A 308 170.61 -47.68 77.56
N GLU A 309 171.01 -47.56 76.30
CA GLU A 309 172.33 -48.01 75.83
C GLU A 309 173.48 -47.15 76.41
N ALA A 310 173.28 -45.83 76.53
CA ALA A 310 174.23 -44.95 77.20
C ALA A 310 174.41 -45.29 78.68
N ALA A 311 173.32 -45.63 79.39
CA ALA A 311 173.36 -46.07 80.78
C ALA A 311 174.07 -47.43 80.95
N ARG A 312 173.90 -48.37 80.02
CA ARG A 312 174.61 -49.67 80.02
C ARG A 312 176.11 -49.53 79.81
N ALA A 313 176.53 -48.67 78.87
CA ALA A 313 177.95 -48.42 78.60
C ALA A 313 178.68 -47.73 79.77
N ALA A 314 177.97 -46.93 80.57
CA ALA A 314 178.51 -46.37 81.80
C ALA A 314 178.69 -47.45 82.88
N LEU A 315 177.71 -48.34 83.04
CA LEU A 315 177.74 -49.44 84.02
C LEU A 315 178.85 -50.47 83.72
N GLU A 316 179.11 -50.79 82.45
CA GLU A 316 180.18 -51.74 82.07
C GLU A 316 181.59 -51.21 82.40
N ARG A 317 181.79 -49.89 82.41
CA ARG A 317 183.05 -49.25 82.77
C ARG A 317 183.33 -49.33 84.27
N GLU A 318 182.32 -49.07 85.10
CA GLU A 318 182.42 -49.22 86.56
C GLU A 318 182.67 -50.69 86.96
N ILE A 319 182.00 -51.63 86.29
CA ILE A 319 182.14 -53.08 86.55
C ILE A 319 183.55 -53.61 86.19
N ALA A 320 184.25 -53.00 85.23
CA ALA A 320 185.62 -53.40 84.86
C ALA A 320 186.66 -52.99 85.92
N ASP A 321 186.52 -51.81 86.51
CA ASP A 321 187.46 -51.27 87.49
C ASP A 321 187.32 -51.94 88.87
N GLU A 322 186.10 -52.29 89.29
CA GLU A 322 185.87 -53.00 90.56
C GLU A 322 186.25 -54.49 90.52
N ARG A 323 186.21 -55.14 89.34
CA ARG A 323 186.55 -56.57 89.17
C ARG A 323 188.05 -56.88 89.30
N ALA A 324 188.93 -55.91 89.12
CA ALA A 324 190.36 -56.08 89.39
C ALA A 324 190.70 -56.07 90.89
N ALA A 325 189.90 -55.39 91.72
CA ALA A 325 190.16 -55.25 93.15
C ALA A 325 189.61 -56.43 94.00
N ILE A 326 188.53 -57.09 93.56
CA ILE A 326 187.75 -58.03 94.40
C ILE A 326 188.08 -59.52 94.17
N THR A 327 188.83 -59.88 93.13
CA THR A 327 189.21 -61.29 92.87
C THR A 327 190.39 -61.77 93.75
N ALA A 328 191.05 -60.89 94.51
CA ALA A 328 192.20 -61.23 95.35
C ALA A 328 191.88 -61.40 96.85
N GLU A 329 190.70 -61.02 97.33
CA GLU A 329 190.26 -61.25 98.71
C GLU A 329 188.82 -61.81 98.74
N VAL A 330 188.52 -62.82 97.91
CA VAL A 330 188.64 -64.25 98.28
C VAL A 330 187.55 -64.64 99.27
N GLU A 331 186.68 -65.56 98.83
CA GLU A 331 186.38 -66.77 99.62
C GLU A 331 185.70 -66.57 100.99
N ALA A 332 185.27 -65.35 101.32
CA ALA A 332 184.55 -65.01 102.53
C ALA A 332 183.09 -64.72 102.19
N ALA A 333 182.36 -65.79 101.90
CA ALA A 333 180.91 -65.83 101.96
C ALA A 333 180.36 -65.03 103.17
N ARG A 334 179.30 -64.25 102.95
CA ARG A 334 178.17 -64.01 103.87
C ARG A 334 177.30 -62.87 103.35
N ALA A 335 176.03 -63.17 103.14
CA ALA A 335 174.95 -62.73 104.03
C ALA A 335 174.38 -61.39 103.56
N ALA A 336 173.12 -61.39 103.16
CA ALA A 336 172.02 -60.87 103.99
C ALA A 336 171.58 -59.54 103.36
N VAL A 337 170.39 -59.47 102.78
CA VAL A 337 169.10 -59.23 103.45
C VAL A 337 168.56 -57.90 102.88
N ASP A 338 167.24 -57.76 102.97
CA ASP A 338 166.39 -56.60 102.64
C ASP A 338 166.00 -56.43 101.15
N ARG A 339 164.74 -56.42 100.71
CA ARG A 339 163.42 -56.24 101.37
C ARG A 339 163.38 -55.17 102.46
N GLU A 340 163.10 -53.92 102.07
CA GLU A 340 161.97 -53.13 102.61
C GLU A 340 161.85 -51.77 101.90
N VAL A 341 160.68 -51.13 102.06
CA VAL A 341 160.15 -49.89 101.43
C VAL A 341 159.31 -50.21 100.17
N THR A 342 158.01 -50.57 100.22
CA THR A 342 156.83 -49.88 100.82
C THR A 342 156.84 -48.38 100.50
N HIS A 343 155.80 -47.73 100.00
CA HIS A 343 154.63 -47.35 100.80
C HIS A 343 153.90 -46.21 100.04
N GLU A 344 152.58 -46.34 99.85
CA GLU A 344 151.58 -45.25 99.67
C GLU A 344 151.74 -44.28 98.47
N ARG A 345 150.72 -43.78 97.77
CA ARG A 345 149.25 -43.82 97.75
C ARG A 345 148.90 -43.02 96.47
N ALA A 346 147.94 -43.45 95.66
CA ALA A 346 146.64 -42.78 95.54
C ALA A 346 146.75 -41.26 95.29
N THR A 347 146.27 -40.74 94.16
CA THR A 347 144.85 -40.80 93.76
C THR A 347 144.67 -40.89 92.24
N ALA A 348 143.92 -41.91 91.78
CA ALA A 348 142.56 -41.82 91.19
C ALA A 348 142.59 -41.48 89.68
N ALA A 349 142.18 -42.34 88.74
CA ALA A 349 140.89 -43.01 88.53
C ALA A 349 139.71 -42.03 88.34
N ALA A 350 139.29 -41.95 87.06
CA ALA A 350 138.02 -41.45 86.50
C ALA A 350 137.94 -39.97 86.03
N GLU A 351 137.96 -39.79 84.70
CA GLU A 351 137.19 -38.83 83.88
C GLU A 351 137.40 -39.22 82.38
N VAL A 352 136.60 -40.14 81.81
CA VAL A 352 135.30 -39.91 81.14
C VAL A 352 135.51 -39.27 79.76
N GLU A 353 135.32 -40.01 78.68
CA GLU A 353 134.04 -40.00 77.93
C GLU A 353 133.65 -38.63 77.31
N ALA A 354 134.59 -37.67 77.26
CA ALA A 354 134.36 -36.28 76.88
C ALA A 354 134.95 -35.83 75.53
N THR A 355 135.34 -36.75 74.63
CA THR A 355 135.77 -36.39 73.26
C THR A 355 135.16 -37.28 72.17
N ARG A 356 134.05 -37.96 72.49
CA ARG A 356 133.22 -38.69 71.50
C ARG A 356 131.77 -38.17 71.38
N ALA A 357 131.41 -37.13 72.12
CA ALA A 357 130.07 -36.52 72.13
C ALA A 357 129.94 -35.19 71.36
N GLU A 358 131.04 -34.47 71.09
CA GLU A 358 130.97 -33.18 70.36
C GLU A 358 130.75 -33.32 68.85
N LEU A 359 131.26 -34.40 68.22
CA LEU A 359 131.18 -34.57 66.77
C LEU A 359 129.88 -35.24 66.26
N ALA A 360 128.98 -35.64 67.16
CA ALA A 360 127.66 -36.19 66.82
C ALA A 360 126.53 -35.15 66.96
N ALA A 361 126.78 -34.00 67.61
CA ALA A 361 125.78 -32.95 67.84
C ALA A 361 125.66 -31.94 66.68
N GLU A 362 126.73 -31.64 65.95
CA GLU A 362 126.70 -30.70 64.81
C GLU A 362 125.98 -31.27 63.57
N ALA A 363 126.01 -32.59 63.34
CA ALA A 363 125.34 -33.22 62.21
C ALA A 363 123.81 -33.42 62.40
N ALA A 364 123.30 -33.29 63.64
CA ALA A 364 121.88 -33.44 63.96
C ALA A 364 121.13 -32.09 63.95
N ALA A 365 121.79 -31.00 64.35
CA ALA A 365 121.21 -29.64 64.36
C ALA A 365 120.95 -29.08 62.95
N ALA A 366 121.80 -29.41 61.96
CA ALA A 366 121.62 -28.98 60.57
C ALA A 366 120.44 -29.67 59.85
N ARG A 367 120.07 -30.89 60.26
CA ARG A 367 118.98 -31.67 59.65
C ARG A 367 117.60 -31.30 60.19
N ALA A 368 117.49 -30.92 61.47
CA ALA A 368 116.22 -30.50 62.07
C ALA A 368 115.76 -29.11 61.62
N ALA A 369 116.69 -28.18 61.37
CA ALA A 369 116.36 -26.82 60.90
C ALA A 369 115.86 -26.79 59.44
N ARG A 370 116.47 -27.60 58.54
CA ARG A 370 116.07 -27.66 57.12
C ARG A 370 114.76 -28.42 56.87
N LEU A 371 114.41 -29.39 57.72
CA LEU A 371 113.13 -30.11 57.63
C LEU A 371 111.94 -29.26 58.11
N ALA A 372 112.16 -28.35 59.07
CA ALA A 372 111.15 -27.41 59.55
C ALA A 372 110.86 -26.30 58.52
N GLU A 373 111.89 -25.80 57.82
CA GLU A 373 111.76 -24.80 56.75
C GLU A 373 110.97 -25.34 55.55
N THR A 374 111.21 -26.60 55.15
CA THR A 374 110.46 -27.26 54.05
C THR A 374 109.01 -27.60 54.41
N GLN A 375 108.70 -27.86 55.69
CA GLN A 375 107.31 -28.03 56.13
C GLN A 375 106.56 -26.70 56.23
N GLN A 376 107.26 -25.61 56.56
CA GLN A 376 106.69 -24.27 56.62
C GLN A 376 106.34 -23.72 55.21
N THR A 377 107.15 -23.99 54.19
CA THR A 377 106.85 -23.59 52.80
C THR A 377 105.68 -24.37 52.21
N LEU A 378 105.57 -25.67 52.49
CA LEU A 378 104.42 -26.49 52.05
C LEU A 378 103.10 -26.07 52.72
N ALA A 379 103.13 -25.68 54.00
CA ALA A 379 101.95 -25.19 54.71
C ALA A 379 101.50 -23.80 54.24
N ALA A 380 102.45 -22.92 53.90
CA ALA A 380 102.15 -21.59 53.36
C ALA A 380 101.48 -21.66 51.98
N VAL A 381 102.02 -22.48 51.06
CA VAL A 381 101.43 -22.65 49.71
C VAL A 381 100.07 -23.36 49.77
N ALA A 382 99.86 -24.28 50.71
CA ALA A 382 98.56 -24.92 50.90
C ALA A 382 97.48 -23.97 51.47
N ALA A 383 97.87 -23.03 52.34
CA ALA A 383 96.98 -21.99 52.86
C ALA A 383 96.60 -20.97 51.78
N GLU A 384 97.57 -20.52 50.99
CA GLU A 384 97.34 -19.58 49.89
C GLU A 384 96.42 -20.19 48.81
N ALA A 385 96.57 -21.48 48.51
CA ALA A 385 95.67 -22.21 47.61
C ALA A 385 94.25 -22.39 48.19
N ALA A 386 94.08 -22.46 49.51
CA ALA A 386 92.77 -22.55 50.15
C ALA A 386 92.06 -21.19 50.16
N ASP A 387 92.79 -20.12 50.46
CA ASP A 387 92.27 -18.75 50.44
C ASP A 387 91.88 -18.31 49.02
N ALA A 388 92.69 -18.65 48.00
CA ALA A 388 92.37 -18.39 46.60
C ALA A 388 91.09 -19.14 46.14
N ARG A 389 90.88 -20.37 46.60
CA ARG A 389 89.66 -21.15 46.30
C ARG A 389 88.42 -20.59 47.00
N ALA A 390 88.56 -20.12 48.24
CA ALA A 390 87.47 -19.52 49.00
C ALA A 390 87.06 -18.15 48.43
N ALA A 391 88.04 -17.33 48.03
CA ALA A 391 87.79 -16.04 47.37
C ALA A 391 87.06 -16.21 46.04
N LEU A 392 87.49 -17.17 45.20
CA LEU A 392 86.84 -17.43 43.92
C LEU A 392 85.41 -17.99 44.10
N ALA A 393 85.18 -18.86 45.09
CA ALA A 393 83.83 -19.36 45.39
C ALA A 393 82.88 -18.23 45.83
N ALA A 394 83.37 -17.29 46.64
CA ALA A 394 82.59 -16.12 47.07
C ALA A 394 82.29 -15.16 45.91
N GLU A 395 83.22 -15.00 44.96
CA GLU A 395 83.02 -14.20 43.74
C GLU A 395 81.98 -14.84 42.80
N ILE A 396 82.01 -16.16 42.64
CA ILE A 396 81.02 -16.93 41.85
C ILE A 396 79.62 -16.77 42.45
N ASP A 397 79.46 -16.91 43.75
CA ASP A 397 78.17 -16.75 44.41
C ASP A 397 77.66 -15.31 44.29
N ARG A 398 78.54 -14.31 44.41
CA ARG A 398 78.19 -12.91 44.21
C ARG A 398 77.69 -12.64 42.79
N VAL A 399 78.45 -13.03 41.76
CA VAL A 399 78.06 -12.84 40.35
C VAL A 399 76.76 -13.58 40.04
N ARG A 400 76.58 -14.78 40.60
CA ARG A 400 75.34 -15.55 40.44
C ARG A 400 74.13 -14.84 41.05
N THR A 401 74.23 -14.34 42.28
CA THR A 401 73.12 -13.62 42.93
C THR A 401 72.79 -12.29 42.24
N GLU A 402 73.80 -11.61 41.71
CA GLU A 402 73.61 -10.38 40.93
C GLU A 402 72.89 -10.66 39.61
N PHE A 403 73.29 -11.70 38.87
CA PHE A 403 72.63 -12.14 37.65
C PHE A 403 71.20 -12.66 37.88
N GLU A 404 70.97 -13.41 38.96
CA GLU A 404 69.62 -13.87 39.34
C GLU A 404 68.69 -12.68 39.70
N ARG A 405 69.23 -11.62 40.30
CA ARG A 405 68.48 -10.39 40.59
C ARG A 405 68.17 -9.61 39.33
N GLU A 406 69.15 -9.41 38.44
CA GLU A 406 68.92 -8.74 37.15
C GLU A 406 67.91 -9.49 36.27
N ALA A 407 67.96 -10.83 36.26
CA ALA A 407 66.96 -11.66 35.58
C ALA A 407 65.56 -11.51 36.18
N ALA A 408 65.45 -11.38 37.51
CA ALA A 408 64.17 -11.14 38.18
C ALA A 408 63.62 -9.74 37.87
N ASP A 409 64.47 -8.71 37.92
CA ASP A 409 64.12 -7.32 37.62
C ASP A 409 63.68 -7.18 36.15
N ALA A 410 64.39 -7.80 35.20
CA ALA A 410 64.02 -7.82 33.78
C ALA A 410 62.67 -8.53 33.53
N ARG A 411 62.41 -9.65 34.22
CA ARG A 411 61.12 -10.36 34.14
C ARG A 411 59.97 -9.55 34.71
N ALA A 412 60.19 -8.83 35.81
CA ALA A 412 59.19 -7.95 36.42
C ALA A 412 58.86 -6.77 35.50
N ALA A 413 59.87 -6.09 34.94
CA ALA A 413 59.67 -4.99 34.00
C ALA A 413 58.86 -5.42 32.76
N LEU A 414 59.18 -6.58 32.17
CA LEU A 414 58.41 -7.14 31.06
C LEU A 414 56.98 -7.54 31.46
N ALA A 415 56.75 -7.98 32.70
CA ALA A 415 55.42 -8.30 33.18
C ALA A 415 54.55 -7.04 33.35
N ASP A 416 55.13 -5.96 33.87
CA ASP A 416 54.46 -4.68 34.03
C ASP A 416 54.12 -4.04 32.67
N GLU A 417 55.05 -4.04 31.71
CA GLU A 417 54.80 -3.53 30.36
C GLU A 417 53.65 -4.26 29.64
N ILE A 418 53.53 -5.58 29.86
CA ILE A 418 52.42 -6.39 29.32
C ILE A 418 51.11 -6.09 30.04
N ALA A 419 51.15 -5.88 31.35
CA ALA A 419 49.96 -5.51 32.12
C ALA A 419 49.43 -4.14 31.68
N ASP A 420 50.32 -3.17 31.49
CA ASP A 420 50.01 -1.84 30.99
C ASP A 420 49.47 -1.88 29.56
N GLY A 421 50.12 -2.59 28.64
CA GLY A 421 49.64 -2.75 27.26
C GLY A 421 48.26 -3.41 27.18
N ARG A 422 48.00 -4.44 27.98
CA ARG A 422 46.67 -5.08 28.07
C ARG A 422 45.62 -4.14 28.65
N ALA A 423 45.98 -3.34 29.65
CA ALA A 423 45.07 -2.37 30.26
C ALA A 423 44.71 -1.24 29.29
N VAL A 424 45.66 -0.77 28.48
CA VAL A 424 45.41 0.24 27.43
C VAL A 424 44.45 -0.31 26.38
N HIS A 425 44.73 -1.49 25.80
CA HIS A 425 43.86 -2.07 24.78
C HIS A 425 42.47 -2.44 25.30
N ALA A 426 42.37 -2.90 26.56
CA ALA A 426 41.07 -3.15 27.19
C ALA A 426 40.25 -1.85 27.33
N ARG A 427 40.90 -0.73 27.66
CA ARG A 427 40.25 0.59 27.72
C ARG A 427 39.85 1.08 26.33
N GLU A 428 40.69 0.90 25.32
CA GLU A 428 40.37 1.27 23.93
C GLU A 428 39.16 0.50 23.41
N ILE A 429 39.11 -0.82 23.62
CA ILE A 429 37.96 -1.65 23.22
C ILE A 429 36.68 -1.18 23.94
N GLU A 430 36.76 -0.88 25.23
CA GLU A 430 35.60 -0.43 25.99
C GLU A 430 35.15 0.98 25.57
N GLN A 431 36.08 1.88 25.29
CA GLN A 431 35.79 3.21 24.73
C GLN A 431 35.11 3.10 23.37
N SER A 432 35.63 2.30 22.44
CA SER A 432 35.00 2.09 21.12
C SER A 432 33.59 1.49 21.24
N ARG A 433 33.34 0.64 22.25
CA ARG A 433 31.99 0.10 22.50
C ARG A 433 31.04 1.17 23.04
N LEU A 434 31.49 2.00 23.97
CA LEU A 434 30.70 3.10 24.51
C LEU A 434 30.39 4.16 23.44
N ASP A 435 31.39 4.53 22.64
CA ASP A 435 31.22 5.48 21.53
C ASP A 435 30.22 4.94 20.50
N LEU A 436 30.29 3.65 20.16
CA LEU A 436 29.31 2.99 19.29
C LEU A 436 27.91 3.00 19.91
N GLU A 437 27.77 2.72 21.20
CA GLU A 437 26.48 2.71 21.87
C GLU A 437 25.84 4.10 21.85
N VAL A 438 26.64 5.14 22.05
CA VAL A 438 26.21 6.55 21.92
C VAL A 438 25.83 6.86 20.47
N GLU A 439 26.63 6.47 19.48
CA GLU A 439 26.31 6.73 18.06
C GLU A 439 25.05 5.98 17.61
N LEU A 440 24.89 4.71 17.99
CA LEU A 440 23.69 3.93 17.74
C LEU A 440 22.47 4.52 18.45
N GLY A 441 22.64 5.05 19.66
CA GLY A 441 21.62 5.79 20.39
C GLY A 441 21.20 7.06 19.63
N ALA A 442 22.16 7.91 19.29
CA ALA A 442 21.93 9.15 18.56
C ALA A 442 21.28 8.92 17.18
N ARG A 443 21.71 7.89 16.45
CA ARG A 443 21.12 7.52 15.15
C ARG A 443 19.71 6.95 15.28
N ARG A 444 19.44 6.18 16.34
CA ARG A 444 18.08 5.72 16.64
C ARG A 444 17.18 6.89 16.98
N ASP A 445 17.64 7.82 17.81
CA ASP A 445 16.89 9.01 18.19
C ASP A 445 16.64 9.92 16.97
N GLU A 446 17.64 10.12 16.10
CA GLU A 446 17.51 10.87 14.85
C GLU A 446 16.49 10.21 13.90
N ALA A 447 16.60 8.89 13.71
CA ALA A 447 15.65 8.13 12.88
C ALA A 447 14.22 8.13 13.47
N GLU A 448 14.08 8.06 14.79
CA GLU A 448 12.79 8.13 15.47
C GLU A 448 12.18 9.53 15.32
N GLN A 449 13.00 10.59 15.44
CA GLN A 449 12.57 11.96 15.19
C GLN A 449 12.18 12.19 13.73
N GLU A 450 12.97 11.71 12.76
CA GLU A 450 12.64 11.81 11.34
C GLU A 450 11.36 11.02 11.01
N TYR A 451 11.21 9.81 11.56
CA TYR A 451 10.00 9.02 11.45
C TYR A 451 8.79 9.74 12.05
N LEU A 452 8.93 10.31 13.25
CA LEU A 452 7.87 11.09 13.90
C LEU A 452 7.50 12.33 13.09
N ALA A 453 8.50 13.07 12.57
CA ALA A 453 8.28 14.25 11.75
C ALA A 453 7.55 13.90 10.44
N ARG A 454 8.02 12.87 9.71
CA ARG A 454 7.35 12.39 8.49
C ARG A 454 5.98 11.79 8.79
N HIS A 455 5.81 11.11 9.92
CA HIS A 455 4.51 10.60 10.34
C HIS A 455 3.53 11.74 10.65
N GLN A 456 3.96 12.77 11.38
CA GLN A 456 3.15 13.95 11.66
C GLN A 456 2.81 14.71 10.37
N GLU A 457 3.76 14.87 9.46
CA GLU A 457 3.52 15.47 8.15
C GLU A 457 2.51 14.65 7.35
N ALA A 458 2.71 13.35 7.23
CA ALA A 458 1.80 12.43 6.53
C ALA A 458 0.40 12.42 7.17
N VAL A 459 0.30 12.44 8.50
CA VAL A 459 -0.97 12.57 9.22
C VAL A 459 -1.62 13.91 8.90
N SER A 460 -0.88 15.02 8.91
CA SER A 460 -1.42 16.35 8.61
C SER A 460 -1.91 16.46 7.16
N GLN A 461 -1.17 15.88 6.21
CA GLN A 461 -1.56 15.83 4.81
C GLN A 461 -2.78 14.92 4.63
N THR A 462 -2.76 13.72 5.21
CA THR A 462 -3.90 12.80 5.18
C THR A 462 -5.15 13.43 5.79
N GLN A 463 -5.01 14.15 6.91
CA GLN A 463 -6.13 14.85 7.54
C GLN A 463 -6.67 15.95 6.64
N LYS A 464 -5.81 16.79 6.02
CA LYS A 464 -6.25 17.81 5.05
C LYS A 464 -7.03 17.20 3.89
N TYR A 465 -6.51 16.12 3.30
CA TYR A 465 -7.19 15.41 2.22
C TYR A 465 -8.52 14.80 2.67
N LEU A 466 -8.57 14.20 3.86
CA LEU A 466 -9.81 13.68 4.42
C LEU A 466 -10.84 14.79 4.69
N ASP A 467 -10.41 15.95 5.20
CA ASP A 467 -11.27 17.09 5.45
C ASP A 467 -11.82 17.66 4.14
N GLU A 468 -10.98 17.82 3.12
CA GLU A 468 -11.39 18.28 1.78
C GLU A 468 -12.35 17.28 1.12
N ALA A 469 -12.03 15.98 1.18
CA ALA A 469 -12.87 14.93 0.65
C ALA A 469 -14.22 14.82 1.38
N ASN A 470 -14.23 15.01 2.71
CA ASN A 470 -15.46 15.09 3.49
C ASN A 470 -16.27 16.34 3.14
N ALA A 471 -15.62 17.47 2.87
CA ALA A 471 -16.30 18.68 2.43
C ALA A 471 -16.96 18.48 1.05
N GLN A 472 -16.23 17.91 0.09
CA GLN A 472 -16.75 17.57 -1.24
C GLN A 472 -17.91 16.57 -1.16
N LEU A 473 -17.78 15.52 -0.34
CA LEU A 473 -18.86 14.57 -0.10
C LEU A 473 -20.09 15.26 0.51
N SER A 474 -19.89 16.10 1.52
CA SER A 474 -20.98 16.82 2.18
C SER A 474 -21.69 17.77 1.21
N GLU A 475 -20.93 18.41 0.31
CA GLU A 475 -21.48 19.26 -0.74
C GLU A 475 -22.27 18.43 -1.76
N ALA A 476 -21.74 17.30 -2.22
CA ALA A 476 -22.42 16.40 -3.16
C ALA A 476 -23.73 15.87 -2.59
N VAL A 477 -23.75 15.47 -1.31
CA VAL A 477 -24.96 15.03 -0.62
C VAL A 477 -25.97 16.16 -0.50
N ARG A 478 -25.52 17.40 -0.22
CA ARG A 478 -26.39 18.58 -0.16
C ARG A 478 -27.01 18.86 -1.52
N ARG A 479 -26.20 18.94 -2.58
CA ARG A 479 -26.69 19.12 -3.96
C ARG A 479 -27.69 18.04 -4.36
N ALA A 480 -27.45 16.78 -3.97
CA ALA A 480 -28.38 15.70 -4.25
C ALA A 480 -29.70 15.82 -3.46
N ALA A 481 -29.66 16.32 -2.22
CA ALA A 481 -30.86 16.62 -1.46
C ALA A 481 -31.63 17.80 -2.07
N ASP A 482 -30.93 18.86 -2.47
CA ASP A 482 -31.53 20.03 -3.14
C ASP A 482 -32.20 19.62 -4.46
N LYS A 483 -31.56 18.77 -5.27
CA LYS A 483 -32.13 18.24 -6.51
C LYS A 483 -33.36 17.35 -6.30
N ARG A 484 -33.39 16.57 -5.21
CA ARG A 484 -34.59 15.82 -4.82
C ARG A 484 -35.73 16.73 -4.44
N LEU A 485 -35.45 17.77 -3.66
CA LEU A 485 -36.47 18.77 -3.31
C LEU A 485 -37.00 19.47 -4.57
N GLU A 486 -36.12 19.88 -5.49
CA GLU A 486 -36.53 20.47 -6.77
C GLU A 486 -37.42 19.51 -7.58
N ALA A 487 -37.06 18.22 -7.66
CA ALA A 487 -37.84 17.19 -8.33
C ALA A 487 -39.24 17.03 -7.70
N ASP A 488 -39.33 16.89 -6.38
CA ASP A 488 -40.60 16.80 -5.64
C ASP A 488 -41.47 18.05 -5.90
N THR A 489 -40.88 19.24 -5.90
CA THR A 489 -41.62 20.48 -6.17
C THR A 489 -42.15 20.56 -7.60
N LEU A 490 -41.41 19.99 -8.57
CA LEU A 490 -41.79 19.96 -9.97
C LEU A 490 -42.95 18.98 -10.20
N GLU A 491 -42.92 17.80 -9.57
CA GLU A 491 -44.03 16.84 -9.58
C GLU A 491 -45.29 17.44 -8.95
N ILE A 492 -45.20 18.02 -7.75
CA ILE A 492 -46.35 18.66 -7.08
C ILE A 492 -46.94 19.79 -7.92
N ALA A 493 -46.09 20.61 -8.56
CA ALA A 493 -46.54 21.68 -9.45
C ALA A 493 -47.27 21.11 -10.68
N ALA A 494 -46.72 20.08 -11.33
CA ALA A 494 -47.32 19.45 -12.48
C ALA A 494 -48.65 18.75 -12.15
N GLU A 495 -48.75 18.04 -11.02
CA GLU A 495 -50.01 17.46 -10.54
C GLU A 495 -51.07 18.53 -10.29
N ARG A 496 -50.68 19.65 -9.67
CA ARG A 496 -51.58 20.78 -9.43
C ARG A 496 -52.08 21.37 -10.75
N ASP A 497 -51.18 21.66 -11.68
CA ASP A 497 -51.53 22.27 -12.96
C ASP A 497 -52.37 21.31 -13.82
N SER A 498 -52.07 20.01 -13.76
CA SER A 498 -52.81 18.93 -14.44
C SER A 498 -54.24 18.84 -13.92
N ARG A 499 -54.42 18.93 -12.60
CA ARG A 499 -55.74 19.01 -11.97
C ARG A 499 -56.50 20.26 -12.39
N LEU A 500 -55.88 21.44 -12.33
CA LEU A 500 -56.51 22.70 -12.74
C LEU A 500 -56.95 22.66 -14.20
N LYS A 501 -56.13 22.10 -15.08
CA LYS A 501 -56.47 21.94 -16.51
C LYS A 501 -57.70 21.07 -16.73
N ARG A 502 -57.83 19.98 -15.96
CA ARG A 502 -59.01 19.10 -16.00
C ARG A 502 -60.25 19.81 -15.48
N GLU A 503 -60.14 20.52 -14.36
CA GLU A 503 -61.24 21.30 -13.78
C GLU A 503 -61.74 22.39 -14.76
N GLU A 504 -60.83 23.13 -15.39
CA GLU A 504 -61.17 24.13 -16.43
C GLU A 504 -61.89 23.49 -17.63
N ALA A 505 -61.45 22.30 -18.06
CA ALA A 505 -62.06 21.58 -19.16
C ALA A 505 -63.44 21.02 -18.81
N ASP A 506 -63.62 20.52 -17.58
CA ASP A 506 -64.90 20.06 -17.04
C ASP A 506 -65.91 21.22 -16.97
N GLU A 507 -65.50 22.39 -16.48
CA GLU A 507 -66.36 23.58 -16.42
C GLU A 507 -66.74 24.08 -17.84
N ALA A 508 -65.77 24.11 -18.77
CA ALA A 508 -66.02 24.48 -20.16
C ALA A 508 -66.96 23.49 -20.87
N ALA A 509 -66.81 22.19 -20.61
CA ALA A 509 -67.67 21.15 -21.15
C ALA A 509 -69.11 21.27 -20.61
N ALA A 510 -69.26 21.46 -19.29
CA ALA A 510 -70.56 21.65 -18.65
C ALA A 510 -71.29 22.90 -19.19
N THR A 511 -70.56 24.02 -19.30
CA THR A 511 -71.11 25.28 -19.83
C THR A 511 -71.62 25.09 -21.26
N ARG A 512 -70.85 24.44 -22.14
CA ARG A 512 -71.28 24.20 -23.53
C ARG A 512 -72.51 23.30 -23.64
N ILE A 513 -72.62 22.28 -22.80
CA ILE A 513 -73.80 21.42 -22.77
C ILE A 513 -75.02 22.23 -22.31
N HIS A 514 -74.88 23.01 -21.24
CA HIS A 514 -75.96 23.86 -20.73
C HIS A 514 -76.43 24.87 -21.78
N GLU A 515 -75.51 25.58 -22.44
CA GLU A 515 -75.82 26.52 -23.53
C GLU A 515 -76.51 25.85 -24.73
N ALA A 516 -76.20 24.58 -25.00
CA ALA A 516 -76.85 23.83 -26.07
C ALA A 516 -78.25 23.36 -25.67
N GLU A 517 -78.44 22.95 -24.41
CA GLU A 517 -79.75 22.60 -23.87
C GLU A 517 -80.69 23.81 -23.83
N ASP A 518 -80.20 24.98 -23.42
CA ASP A 518 -80.99 26.21 -23.43
C ASP A 518 -81.37 26.64 -24.85
N ARG A 519 -80.43 26.56 -25.81
CA ARG A 519 -80.73 26.80 -27.23
C ARG A 519 -81.76 25.81 -27.78
N ALA A 520 -81.64 24.54 -27.44
CA ALA A 520 -82.61 23.52 -27.83
C ALA A 520 -84.01 23.81 -27.26
N ARG A 521 -84.10 24.26 -25.99
CA ARG A 521 -85.36 24.68 -25.38
C ARG A 521 -85.97 25.89 -26.08
N GLU A 522 -85.19 26.91 -26.41
CA GLU A 522 -85.67 28.08 -27.16
C GLU A 522 -86.14 27.68 -28.57
N ILE A 523 -85.42 26.81 -29.28
CA ILE A 523 -85.84 26.29 -30.59
C ILE A 523 -87.19 25.57 -30.50
N VAL A 524 -87.39 24.75 -29.46
CA VAL A 524 -88.67 24.04 -29.23
C VAL A 524 -89.79 25.03 -28.89
N LYS A 525 -89.51 26.02 -28.05
CA LYS A 525 -90.47 27.07 -27.67
C LYS A 525 -90.91 27.90 -28.88
N ASP A 526 -89.97 28.35 -29.71
CA ASP A 526 -90.25 29.07 -30.96
C ASP A 526 -91.12 28.24 -31.91
N ALA A 527 -90.87 26.93 -32.00
CA ALA A 527 -91.67 26.03 -32.82
C ALA A 527 -93.08 25.81 -32.25
N ASP A 528 -93.22 25.70 -30.93
CA ASP A 528 -94.53 25.62 -30.26
C ASP A 528 -95.35 26.90 -30.45
N GLU A 529 -94.71 28.07 -30.39
CA GLU A 529 -95.35 29.36 -30.68
C GLU A 529 -95.84 29.43 -32.14
N ARG A 530 -95.00 29.02 -33.10
CA ARG A 530 -95.39 28.92 -34.52
C ARG A 530 -96.51 27.91 -34.76
N ALA A 531 -96.46 26.75 -34.10
CA ALA A 531 -97.52 25.75 -34.19
C ALA A 531 -98.85 26.29 -33.66
N ARG A 532 -98.84 27.02 -32.54
CA ARG A 532 -100.03 27.71 -32.01
C ARG A 532 -100.58 28.73 -33.00
N ALA A 533 -99.72 29.55 -33.60
CA ALA A 533 -100.14 30.52 -34.62
C ALA A 533 -100.76 29.85 -35.86
N LEU A 534 -100.23 28.71 -36.30
CA LEU A 534 -100.82 27.93 -37.40
C LEU A 534 -102.18 27.34 -37.03
N ILE A 535 -102.35 26.89 -35.78
CA ILE A 535 -103.66 26.42 -35.28
C ILE A 535 -104.65 27.57 -35.26
N GLU A 536 -104.27 28.74 -34.74
CA GLU A 536 -105.12 29.92 -34.65
C GLU A 536 -105.59 30.39 -36.04
N ASP A 537 -104.67 30.55 -37.01
CA ASP A 537 -104.99 30.89 -38.40
C ASP A 537 -105.89 29.83 -39.06
N ALA A 538 -105.68 28.54 -38.75
CA ALA A 538 -106.55 27.47 -39.23
C ALA A 538 -107.93 27.52 -38.59
N GLU A 539 -108.04 27.80 -37.30
CA GLU A 539 -109.31 27.94 -36.58
C GLU A 539 -110.12 29.14 -37.08
N GLU A 540 -109.47 30.27 -37.35
CA GLU A 540 -110.10 31.45 -37.98
C GLU A 540 -110.66 31.11 -39.36
N ARG A 541 -109.86 30.45 -40.22
CA ARG A 541 -110.31 30.01 -41.54
C ARG A 541 -111.43 28.98 -41.47
N LEU A 542 -111.36 28.04 -40.52
CA LEU A 542 -112.44 27.08 -40.27
C LEU A 542 -113.72 27.78 -39.80
N ALA A 543 -113.61 28.80 -38.95
CA ALA A 543 -114.75 29.61 -38.52
C ALA A 543 -115.37 30.36 -39.69
N GLN A 544 -114.55 30.90 -40.60
CA GLN A 544 -115.02 31.53 -41.83
C GLN A 544 -115.74 30.52 -42.74
N ILE A 545 -115.16 29.35 -43.00
CA ILE A 545 -115.79 28.29 -43.82
C ILE A 545 -117.13 27.85 -43.20
N LYS A 546 -117.19 27.72 -41.87
CA LYS A 546 -118.46 27.41 -41.16
C LYS A 546 -119.48 28.53 -41.32
N LEU A 547 -119.07 29.78 -41.19
CA LEU A 547 -119.96 30.93 -41.31
C LEU A 547 -120.48 31.09 -42.76
N GLU A 548 -119.64 30.83 -43.76
CA GLU A 548 -120.03 30.76 -45.16
C GLU A 548 -121.00 29.60 -45.41
N ARG A 549 -120.72 28.40 -44.89
CA ARG A 549 -121.59 27.23 -44.97
C ARG A 549 -122.96 27.49 -44.32
N ASP A 550 -122.96 28.02 -43.10
CA ASP A 550 -124.18 28.32 -42.34
C ASP A 550 -124.96 29.48 -42.97
N GLY A 551 -124.26 30.47 -43.54
CA GLY A 551 -124.86 31.55 -44.32
C GLY A 551 -125.52 31.05 -45.60
N VAL A 552 -124.87 30.13 -46.32
CA VAL A 552 -125.44 29.45 -47.50
C VAL A 552 -126.65 28.59 -47.09
N ALA A 553 -126.54 27.80 -46.02
CA ALA A 553 -127.64 27.00 -45.49
C ALA A 553 -128.85 27.87 -45.07
N ALA A 554 -128.62 28.94 -44.31
CA ALA A 554 -129.65 29.86 -43.85
C ALA A 554 -130.26 30.70 -44.99
N TYR A 555 -129.47 31.08 -46.01
CA TYR A 555 -129.99 31.76 -47.21
C TYR A 555 -130.96 30.85 -47.96
N PHE A 556 -130.61 29.57 -48.13
CA PHE A 556 -131.50 28.60 -48.78
C PHE A 556 -132.71 28.22 -47.92
N GLU A 557 -132.57 28.15 -46.60
CA GLU A 557 -133.70 27.94 -45.68
C GLU A 557 -134.67 29.14 -45.70
N ASN A 558 -134.15 30.38 -45.73
CA ASN A 558 -134.97 31.58 -45.91
C ASN A 558 -135.62 31.63 -47.30
N LEU A 559 -134.92 31.23 -48.37
CA LEU A 559 -135.49 31.13 -49.71
C LEU A 559 -136.65 30.11 -49.72
N LYS A 560 -136.48 28.97 -49.07
CA LYS A 560 -137.53 27.94 -48.88
C LYS A 560 -138.70 28.47 -48.07
N GLY A 561 -138.45 29.22 -46.99
CA GLY A 561 -139.48 29.84 -46.15
C GLY A 561 -140.27 30.94 -46.88
N VAL A 562 -139.61 31.84 -47.61
CA VAL A 562 -140.25 32.91 -48.39
C VAL A 562 -141.09 32.32 -49.54
N LEU A 563 -140.65 31.23 -50.15
CA LEU A 563 -141.41 30.56 -51.21
C LEU A 563 -142.61 29.76 -50.66
N GLN A 564 -142.48 29.14 -49.48
CA GLN A 564 -143.65 28.57 -48.79
C GLN A 564 -144.66 29.64 -48.34
N GLN A 565 -144.19 30.84 -47.99
CA GLN A 565 -145.04 31.99 -47.69
C GLN A 565 -145.73 32.49 -48.97
N ALA A 566 -145.02 32.53 -50.10
CA ALA A 566 -145.57 32.88 -51.41
C ALA A 566 -146.61 31.85 -51.89
N ASP A 567 -146.38 30.56 -51.68
CA ASP A 567 -147.36 29.50 -51.95
C ASP A 567 -148.60 29.61 -51.06
N LYS A 568 -148.44 29.95 -49.77
CA LYS A 568 -149.57 30.19 -48.86
C LYS A 568 -150.39 31.43 -49.24
N VAL A 569 -149.73 32.50 -49.69
CA VAL A 569 -150.39 33.74 -50.15
C VAL A 569 -151.06 33.53 -51.51
N ALA A 570 -150.46 32.74 -52.41
CA ALA A 570 -151.07 32.35 -53.68
C ALA A 570 -152.25 31.36 -53.50
N ALA A 571 -152.21 30.49 -52.49
CA ALA A 571 -153.34 29.63 -52.13
C ALA A 571 -154.53 30.41 -51.54
N ALA A 572 -154.30 31.59 -50.95
CA ALA A 572 -155.34 32.47 -50.42
C ALA A 572 -156.02 33.36 -51.49
N ALA A 573 -155.52 33.40 -52.73
CA ALA A 573 -156.00 34.28 -53.80
C ALA A 573 -156.76 33.56 -54.93
N ARG A 574 -157.41 32.41 -54.63
CA ARG A 574 -158.35 31.76 -55.57
C ARG A 574 -159.80 32.20 -55.28
N PRO A 575 -160.52 32.80 -56.24
CA PRO A 575 -161.99 32.86 -56.22
C PRO A 575 -162.59 31.88 -57.25
N SER A 576 -163.55 31.07 -56.82
CA SER A 576 -164.63 30.49 -57.63
C SER A 576 -165.69 30.00 -56.64
N ASP A 577 -166.84 30.67 -56.56
CA ASP A 577 -168.07 30.16 -57.19
C ASP A 577 -168.34 28.70 -56.79
N ASP A 578 -168.73 28.50 -55.53
CA ASP A 578 -170.15 28.38 -55.11
C ASP A 578 -170.33 28.99 -53.71
#